data_AF-A0A3E4GMS0-F1
#
_entry.id   AF-A0A3E4GMS0-F1
#
_cell.length_a   1.000
_cell.length_b   1.000
_cell.length_c   1.000
_cell.angle_alpha   90.00
_cell.angle_beta   90.00
_cell.angle_gamma   90.00
#
_symmetry.space_group_name_H-M   'P 1'
#
loop_
_entity.id
_entity.type
_entity.pdbx_description
1 polymer ?
#
loop_
_entity_poly.entity_id
_entity_poly.type
_entity_poly.pdbx_seq_one_letter_code
_entity_poly.pdbx_strand_id
1 'polypeptide(L)'
;MIELLKGEKDLNTIATENNIQPNLLRNWKKEFLDKASVVFDDTREDNLKEKLALERKEKSEYAKKVGLLTKRWFIILRQKKRIKKYQKGV
;
A
#
# COMPACT_ATOMS: atom_id res chain seq x y z
N MET A 1 15.72 -25.69 5.75
CA MET A 1 15.08 -25.02 6.91
C MET A 1 16.14 -24.88 7.99
N ILE A 2 16.36 -23.67 8.51
CA ILE A 2 17.48 -23.30 9.38
C ILE A 2 17.53 -24.20 10.63
N GLU A 3 18.63 -24.95 10.84
CA GLU A 3 18.81 -25.89 11.98
C GLU A 3 18.66 -25.20 13.35
N LEU A 4 19.03 -23.92 13.45
CA LEU A 4 18.87 -23.07 14.63
C LEU A 4 17.39 -22.91 15.08
N LEU A 5 16.46 -22.97 14.13
CA LEU A 5 15.02 -22.84 14.39
C LEU A 5 14.37 -24.18 14.74
N LYS A 6 14.98 -25.30 14.32
CA LYS A 6 14.52 -26.66 14.67
C LYS A 6 14.84 -27.04 16.12
N GLY A 7 15.89 -26.46 16.70
CA GLY A 7 16.28 -26.70 18.10
C GLY A 7 16.92 -28.06 18.36
N GLU A 8 17.20 -28.84 17.31
CA GLU A 8 17.78 -30.20 17.40
C GLU A 8 19.27 -30.19 17.80
N LYS A 9 19.99 -29.08 17.54
CA LYS A 9 21.40 -28.90 17.91
C LYS A 9 21.56 -27.75 18.89
N ASP A 10 22.45 -27.93 19.86
CA ASP A 10 22.77 -26.89 20.83
C ASP A 10 23.38 -25.65 20.14
N LEU A 11 23.02 -24.47 20.65
CA LEU A 11 23.37 -23.19 20.04
C LEU A 11 24.90 -22.99 20.00
N ASN A 12 25.61 -23.54 21.00
CA ASN A 12 27.06 -23.47 21.10
C ASN A 12 27.74 -24.39 20.07
N THR A 13 27.12 -25.53 19.75
CA THR A 13 27.61 -26.44 18.70
C THR A 13 27.50 -25.77 17.33
N ILE A 14 26.35 -25.17 17.01
CA ILE A 14 26.15 -24.43 15.75
C ILE A 14 27.12 -23.23 15.66
N ALA A 15 27.31 -22.51 16.76
CA ALA A 15 28.27 -21.41 16.86
C ALA A 15 29.71 -21.88 16.53
N THR A 16 30.13 -23.01 17.08
CA THR A 16 31.46 -23.58 16.87
C THR A 16 31.63 -24.11 15.44
N GLU A 17 30.62 -24.84 14.93
CA GLU A 17 30.60 -25.39 13.57
C GLU A 17 30.68 -24.30 12.49
N ASN A 18 30.06 -23.14 12.73
CA ASN A 18 30.00 -22.05 11.77
C ASN A 18 31.02 -20.93 12.07
N ASN A 19 31.85 -21.05 13.10
CA ASN A 19 32.78 -20.00 13.56
C ASN A 19 32.07 -18.67 13.91
N ILE A 20 30.84 -18.73 14.42
CA ILE A 20 30.01 -17.57 14.77
C ILE A 20 29.88 -17.46 16.29
N GLN A 21 29.84 -16.25 16.84
CA GLN A 21 29.62 -16.09 18.28
C GLN A 21 28.19 -16.50 18.70
N PRO A 22 28.01 -17.24 19.81
CA PRO A 22 26.69 -17.65 20.30
C PRO A 22 25.71 -16.48 20.52
N ASN A 23 26.22 -15.33 20.98
CA ASN A 23 25.40 -14.13 21.19
C ASN A 23 24.80 -13.59 19.88
N LEU A 24 25.53 -13.69 18.77
CA LEU A 24 25.04 -13.22 17.48
C LEU A 24 23.91 -14.11 16.96
N LEU A 25 24.05 -15.44 17.10
CA LEU A 25 22.98 -16.40 16.80
C LEU A 25 21.73 -16.16 17.65
N ARG A 26 21.90 -15.78 18.92
CA ARG A 26 20.80 -15.45 19.82
C ARG A 26 20.06 -14.17 19.39
N ASN A 27 20.81 -13.15 18.98
CA ASN A 27 20.25 -11.91 18.44
C ASN A 27 19.53 -12.16 17.11
N TRP A 28 20.13 -12.90 16.18
CA TRP A 28 19.52 -13.22 14.90
C TRP A 28 18.28 -14.09 15.04
N LYS A 29 18.26 -15.06 15.97
CA LYS A 29 17.05 -15.84 16.28
C LYS A 29 15.93 -14.95 16.80
N LYS A 30 16.24 -14.00 17.68
CA LYS A 30 15.27 -13.03 18.20
C LYS A 30 14.71 -12.14 17.09
N GLU A 31 15.59 -11.54 16.29
CA GLU A 31 15.17 -10.69 15.16
C GLU A 31 14.35 -11.46 14.12
N PHE A 32 14.70 -12.70 13.84
CA PHE A 32 13.97 -13.53 12.90
C PHE A 32 12.55 -13.81 13.39
N LEU A 33 12.38 -14.19 14.67
CA LEU A 33 11.06 -14.47 15.24
C LEU A 33 10.18 -13.21 15.35
N ASP A 34 10.78 -12.09 15.74
CA ASP A 34 10.10 -10.79 15.85
C ASP A 34 9.61 -10.31 14.46
N LYS A 35 10.48 -10.38 13.45
CA LYS A 35 10.13 -9.99 12.07
C LYS A 35 9.20 -11.01 11.39
N ALA A 36 9.31 -12.30 11.71
CA ALA A 36 8.43 -13.33 11.16
C ALA A 36 6.97 -13.09 11.58
N SER A 37 6.72 -12.70 12.84
CA SER A 37 5.36 -12.37 13.29
C SER A 37 4.72 -11.28 12.43
N VAL A 38 5.47 -10.23 12.08
CA VAL A 38 4.99 -9.11 11.24
C VAL A 38 4.75 -9.52 9.78
N VAL A 39 5.50 -10.51 9.28
CA VAL A 39 5.35 -11.01 7.89
C VAL A 39 4.19 -11.99 7.76
N PHE A 40 3.91 -12.76 8.81
CA PHE A 40 2.83 -13.75 8.85
C PHE A 40 1.55 -13.26 9.54
N ASP A 41 1.51 -12.01 10.02
CA ASP A 41 0.27 -11.40 10.47
C ASP A 41 -0.70 -11.25 9.28
N ASP A 42 -1.72 -12.11 9.24
CA ASP A 42 -2.78 -12.20 8.21
C ASP A 42 -3.52 -10.86 7.98
N THR A 43 -3.39 -9.91 8.91
CA THR A 43 -4.01 -8.59 8.83
C THR A 43 -3.46 -7.71 7.70
N ARG A 44 -2.26 -8.00 7.18
CA ARG A 44 -1.66 -7.17 6.12
C ARG A 44 -2.42 -7.26 4.80
N GLU A 45 -2.90 -8.44 4.45
CA GLU A 45 -3.65 -8.63 3.19
C GLU A 45 -5.03 -7.96 3.26
N ASP A 46 -5.70 -8.06 4.41
CA ASP A 46 -7.00 -7.42 4.65
C ASP A 46 -6.89 -5.89 4.70
N ASN A 47 -5.86 -5.34 5.37
CA ASN A 47 -5.58 -3.91 5.37
C ASN A 47 -5.29 -3.37 3.95
N LEU A 48 -4.59 -4.15 3.11
CA LEU A 48 -4.32 -3.76 1.72
C LEU A 48 -5.59 -3.78 0.87
N LYS A 49 -6.46 -4.78 1.04
CA LYS A 49 -7.75 -4.87 0.35
C LYS A 49 -8.67 -3.72 0.74
N GLU A 50 -8.75 -3.39 2.02
CA GLU A 50 -9.57 -2.28 2.53
C GLU A 50 -9.07 -0.93 1.99
N LYS A 51 -7.75 -0.69 2.03
CA LYS A 51 -7.15 0.53 1.47
C LYS A 51 -7.45 0.69 -0.02
N LEU A 52 -7.32 -0.40 -0.79
CA LEU A 52 -7.66 -0.40 -2.22
C LEU A 52 -9.15 -0.14 -2.47
N ALA A 53 -10.03 -0.67 -1.64
CA ALA A 53 -11.47 -0.43 -1.74
C ALA A 53 -11.83 1.04 -1.47
N LEU A 54 -11.19 1.64 -0.46
CA LEU A 54 -11.37 3.05 -0.13
C LEU A 54 -10.90 3.95 -1.28
N GLU A 55 -9.69 3.73 -1.81
CA GLU A 55 -9.14 4.50 -2.93
C GLU A 55 -10.02 4.40 -4.19
N ARG A 56 -10.57 3.20 -4.48
CA ARG A 56 -11.51 3.01 -5.59
C ARG A 56 -12.80 3.80 -5.40
N LYS A 57 -13.34 3.83 -4.18
CA LYS A 57 -14.55 4.59 -3.84
C LYS A 57 -14.31 6.07 -4.04
N GLU A 58 -13.24 6.61 -3.47
CA GLU A 58 -12.87 8.02 -3.61
C GLU A 58 -12.67 8.40 -5.08
N LYS A 59 -11.91 7.61 -5.85
CA LYS A 59 -11.69 7.86 -7.27
C LYS A 59 -12.99 7.89 -8.07
N SER A 60 -13.94 7.01 -7.74
CA SER A 60 -15.26 6.99 -8.38
C SER A 60 -16.08 8.25 -8.07
N GLU A 61 -16.01 8.75 -6.84
CA GLU A 61 -16.70 9.97 -6.41
C GLU A 61 -16.08 11.21 -7.07
N TYR A 62 -14.76 11.28 -7.15
CA TYR A 62 -14.05 12.33 -7.89
C TYR A 62 -14.44 12.33 -9.36
N ALA A 63 -14.46 11.16 -10.02
CA ALA A 63 -14.87 11.06 -11.42
C ALA A 63 -16.31 11.56 -11.64
N LYS A 64 -17.24 11.24 -10.74
CA LYS A 64 -18.62 11.75 -10.77
C LYS A 64 -18.67 13.28 -10.66
N LYS A 65 -17.95 13.86 -9.69
CA LYS A 65 -17.87 15.32 -9.50
C LYS A 65 -17.30 16.01 -10.73
N VAL A 66 -16.19 15.50 -11.28
CA VAL A 66 -15.56 16.02 -12.50
C VAL A 66 -16.52 15.94 -13.69
N GLY A 67 -17.25 14.84 -13.84
CA GLY A 67 -18.25 14.69 -14.91
C GLY A 67 -19.35 15.74 -14.84
N LEU A 68 -19.89 16.00 -13.65
CA LEU A 68 -20.92 17.03 -13.45
C LEU A 68 -20.38 18.44 -13.74
N LEU A 69 -19.18 18.76 -13.24
CA LEU A 69 -18.54 20.05 -13.48
C LEU A 69 -18.23 20.26 -14.96
N THR A 70 -17.73 19.23 -15.65
CA THR A 70 -17.45 19.27 -17.09
C THR A 70 -18.73 19.52 -17.90
N LYS A 71 -19.83 18.84 -17.56
CA LYS A 71 -21.14 19.09 -18.19
C LYS A 71 -21.59 20.53 -17.99
N ARG A 72 -21.52 21.04 -16.75
CA ARG A 72 -21.92 22.42 -16.44
C ARG A 72 -21.05 23.44 -17.17
N TRP A 73 -19.75 23.23 -17.20
CA TRP A 73 -18.79 24.06 -17.93
C TRP A 73 -19.12 24.13 -19.41
N PHE A 74 -19.44 23.00 -20.04
CA PHE A 74 -19.80 22.95 -21.45
C PHE A 74 -21.05 23.79 -21.76
N ILE A 75 -22.07 23.72 -20.90
CA ILE A 75 -23.29 24.54 -21.03
C ILE A 75 -22.94 26.03 -20.93
N ILE A 76 -22.12 26.43 -19.96
CA ILE A 76 -21.70 27.83 -19.77
C ILE A 76 -20.92 28.32 -21.00
N LEU A 77 -19.97 27.53 -21.51
CA LEU A 77 -19.21 27.86 -22.71
C LEU A 77 -20.11 28.06 -23.93
N ARG A 78 -21.11 27.18 -24.11
CA ARG A 78 -22.08 27.29 -25.20
C ARG A 78 -22.88 28.60 -25.09
N GLN A 79 -23.33 28.96 -23.89
CA GLN A 79 -24.06 30.22 -23.67
C GLN A 79 -23.19 31.45 -23.95
N LYS A 80 -21.94 31.46 -23.44
CA LYS A 80 -20.99 32.55 -23.73
C LYS A 80 -20.75 32.74 -25.24
N LYS A 81 -20.61 31.65 -25.99
CA LYS A 81 -20.48 31.71 -27.46
C LYS A 81 -21.71 32.32 -28.13
N ARG A 82 -22.93 31.97 -27.68
CA ARG A 82 -24.17 32.54 -28.20
C ARG A 82 -24.22 34.05 -27.95
N ILE A 83 -23.99 34.49 -26.71
CA ILE A 83 -24.02 35.90 -26.32
C ILE A 83 -23.03 36.71 -27.16
N LYS A 84 -21.79 36.22 -27.32
CA LYS A 84 -20.76 36.87 -28.14
C LYS A 84 -21.17 36.99 -29.62
N LYS A 85 -21.97 36.04 -30.14
CA LYS A 85 -22.49 36.09 -31.51
C LYS A 85 -23.54 37.20 -31.66
N TYR A 86 -24.45 37.36 -30.69
CA TYR A 86 -25.44 38.45 -30.70
C TYR A 86 -24.78 39.82 -30.57
N GLN A 87 -23.77 39.96 -29.69
CA GLN A 87 -23.04 41.22 -29.50
C GLN A 87 -22.19 41.65 -30.71
N LYS A 88 -21.83 40.71 -31.60
CA LYS A 88 -21.06 40.99 -32.83
C LYS A 88 -21.93 41.13 -34.09
N GLY A 89 -23.23 40.85 -33.97
CA GLY A 89 -24.19 40.86 -35.07
C GLY A 89 -25.08 42.10 -35.10
N VAL A 90 -24.64 43.19 -34.43
CA VAL A 90 -25.20 44.54 -34.47
C VAL A 90 -24.10 45.46 -34.99
#